data_AF-A0A1G3CCM2-F1
#
_entry.id   AF-A0A1G3CCM2-F1
#
_cell.length_a   1.000
_cell.length_b   1.000
_cell.length_c   1.000
_cell.angle_alpha   90.00
_cell.angle_beta   90.00
_cell.angle_gamma   90.00
#
_symmetry.space_group_name_H-M   'P 1'
#
loop_
_entity.id
_entity.type
_entity.pdbx_description
1 polymer ?
#
loop_
_entity_poly.entity_id
_entity_poly.type
_entity_poly.pdbx_seq_one_letter_code
_entity_poly.pdbx_strand_id
1 'polypeptide(L)'
;MKKFFILLFFSIALLSYSAAFAVEVAPRISDREIIEGLADIRGDIKKLEVEVKGDIKKLEVEVKGDIKELRAEINAVRAEIKAVDKRFDAVDKRFDDMNSRFDDLRWMFSIFITISIVILGFVLRMQWQMHKKQTQVETILETQKDELAFLKRLIEKFLPPKGTL
;
A
#
# COMPACT_ATOMS: atom_id res chain seq x y z
N MET A 1 6.33 112.50 31.24
CA MET A 1 6.64 111.09 31.51
C MET A 1 5.55 110.37 32.30
N LYS A 2 5.06 110.88 33.45
CA LYS A 2 4.03 110.20 34.27
C LYS A 2 2.73 109.81 33.52
N LYS A 3 2.19 110.68 32.65
CA LYS A 3 0.97 110.40 31.86
C LYS A 3 1.16 109.28 30.82
N PHE A 4 2.36 109.15 30.25
CA PHE A 4 2.69 108.12 29.26
C PHE A 4 2.77 106.73 29.91
N PHE A 5 3.36 106.65 31.11
CA PHE A 5 3.35 105.42 31.91
C PHE A 5 1.95 104.99 32.34
N ILE A 6 1.07 105.94 32.66
CA ILE A 6 -0.34 105.65 32.98
C ILE A 6 -1.08 105.09 31.75
N LEU A 7 -0.90 105.70 30.57
CA LEU A 7 -1.52 105.23 29.34
C LEU A 7 -1.00 103.85 28.90
N LEU A 8 0.30 103.60 29.07
CA LEU A 8 0.93 102.32 28.76
C LEU A 8 0.50 101.22 29.73
N PHE A 9 0.32 101.56 31.02
CA PHE A 9 -0.28 100.65 31.99
C PHE A 9 -1.74 100.33 31.63
N PHE A 10 -2.51 101.33 31.21
CA PHE A 10 -3.90 101.14 30.79
C PHE A 10 -3.99 100.29 29.51
N SER A 11 -3.07 100.47 28.55
CA SER A 11 -3.05 99.66 27.32
C SER A 11 -2.64 98.21 27.57
N ILE A 12 -1.68 97.97 28.47
CA ILE A 12 -1.29 96.61 28.88
C ILE A 12 -2.41 95.95 29.68
N ALA A 13 -3.09 96.69 30.55
CA ALA A 13 -4.28 96.21 31.27
C ALA A 13 -5.42 95.83 30.30
N LEU A 14 -5.61 96.61 29.22
CA LEU A 14 -6.59 96.30 28.17
C LEU A 14 -6.21 95.06 27.34
N LEU A 15 -4.93 94.90 27.00
CA LEU A 15 -4.44 93.73 26.27
C LEU A 15 -4.42 92.43 27.10
N SER A 16 -4.24 92.53 28.42
CA SER A 16 -4.33 91.38 29.32
C SER A 16 -5.78 90.92 29.54
N TYR A 17 -6.74 91.84 29.45
CA TYR A 17 -8.16 91.50 29.50
C TYR A 17 -8.63 90.72 28.25
N SER A 18 -8.10 91.02 27.06
CA SER A 18 -8.46 90.30 25.84
C SER A 18 -7.85 88.91 25.74
N ALA A 19 -6.68 88.67 26.35
CA ALA A 19 -6.06 87.35 26.41
C ALA A 19 -6.82 86.36 27.31
N ALA A 20 -7.55 86.84 28.32
CA ALA A 20 -8.37 85.99 29.20
C ALA A 20 -9.60 85.38 28.51
N PHE A 21 -10.07 86.00 27.42
CA PHE A 21 -11.23 85.54 26.65
C PHE A 21 -10.89 84.53 25.54
N ALA A 22 -9.61 84.25 25.28
CA ALA A 22 -9.16 83.37 24.19
C ALA A 22 -9.00 81.88 24.61
N VAL A 23 -9.32 81.53 25.85
CA VAL A 23 -9.32 80.12 26.30
C VAL A 23 -10.73 79.57 26.12
N GLU A 24 -10.99 78.94 24.97
CA GLU A 24 -12.21 78.17 24.76
C GLU A 24 -12.17 76.90 25.62
N VAL A 25 -13.05 76.83 26.61
CA VAL A 25 -13.23 75.64 27.45
C VAL A 25 -13.88 74.56 26.58
N ALA A 26 -13.19 73.44 26.36
CA ALA A 26 -13.74 72.31 25.63
C ALA A 26 -15.10 71.87 26.24
N PRO A 27 -16.08 71.46 25.42
CA PRO A 27 -17.37 71.01 25.91
C PRO A 27 -17.19 69.90 26.95
N ARG A 28 -17.79 70.07 28.14
CA ARG A 28 -17.80 69.01 29.16
C ARG A 28 -18.90 68.03 28.81
N ILE A 29 -18.56 66.75 28.72
CA ILE A 29 -19.54 65.66 28.65
C ILE A 29 -20.45 65.77 29.87
N SER A 30 -21.75 65.72 29.64
CA SER A 30 -22.76 65.75 30.69
C SER A 30 -23.03 64.34 31.23
N ASP A 31 -23.44 64.26 32.50
CA ASP A 31 -23.86 62.99 33.11
C ASP A 31 -24.99 62.30 32.32
N ARG A 32 -25.82 63.09 31.63
CA ARG A 32 -26.88 62.59 30.75
C ARG A 32 -26.31 61.83 29.55
N GLU A 33 -25.32 62.39 28.85
CA GLU A 33 -24.67 61.72 27.71
C GLU A 33 -23.96 60.43 28.15
N ILE A 34 -23.39 60.41 29.36
CA ILE A 34 -22.80 59.20 29.95
C ILE A 34 -23.88 58.14 30.21
N ILE A 35 -25.02 58.52 30.79
CA ILE A 35 -26.13 57.59 31.07
C ILE A 35 -26.73 57.03 29.78
N GLU A 36 -26.94 57.87 28.76
CA GLU A 36 -27.44 57.44 27.45
C GLU A 36 -26.44 56.46 26.80
N GLY A 37 -25.14 56.78 26.78
CA GLY A 37 -24.11 55.86 26.27
C GLY A 37 -24.01 54.54 27.04
N LEU A 38 -24.17 54.55 28.37
CA LEU A 38 -24.21 53.33 29.18
C LEU A 38 -25.46 52.50 28.93
N ALA A 39 -26.62 53.14 28.69
CA ALA A 39 -27.85 52.46 28.36
C ALA A 39 -27.74 51.74 27.01
N ASP A 40 -27.16 52.40 26.01
CA ASP A 40 -26.94 51.84 24.67
C ASP A 40 -25.97 50.64 24.71
N ILE A 41 -24.80 50.80 25.36
CA ILE A 41 -23.83 49.71 25.55
C ILE A 41 -24.48 48.52 26.26
N ARG A 42 -25.29 48.77 27.29
CA ARG A 42 -26.02 47.70 27.98
C ARG A 42 -27.03 47.00 27.07
N GLY A 43 -27.67 47.74 26.16
CA GLY A 43 -28.54 47.20 25.12
C GLY A 43 -27.77 46.29 24.16
N ASP A 44 -26.64 46.75 23.65
CA ASP A 44 -25.78 46.00 22.74
C ASP A 44 -25.22 44.73 23.38
N ILE A 45 -24.77 44.80 24.64
CA ILE A 45 -24.32 43.62 25.39
C ILE A 45 -25.42 42.57 25.49
N LYS A 46 -26.66 42.98 25.81
CA LYS A 46 -27.80 42.05 25.87
C LYS A 46 -28.10 41.44 24.50
N LYS A 47 -28.01 42.22 23.43
CA LYS A 47 -28.24 41.74 22.07
C LYS A 47 -27.18 40.69 21.68
N LEU A 48 -25.90 40.98 21.94
CA LEU A 48 -24.79 40.06 21.72
C LEU A 48 -24.95 38.78 22.56
N GLU A 49 -25.39 38.88 23.81
CA GLU A 49 -25.63 37.71 24.66
C GLU A 49 -26.70 36.78 24.06
N VAL A 50 -27.79 37.36 23.52
CA VAL A 50 -28.84 36.59 22.84
C VAL A 50 -28.33 35.94 21.55
N GLU A 51 -27.57 36.68 20.74
CA GLU A 51 -27.00 36.19 19.48
C GLU A 51 -26.01 35.04 19.71
N VAL A 52 -25.03 35.23 20.59
CA VAL A 52 -24.05 34.20 20.95
C VAL A 52 -24.72 32.95 21.52
N LYS A 53 -25.75 33.11 22.35
CA LYS A 53 -26.52 31.97 22.88
C LYS A 53 -27.30 31.25 21.78
N GLY A 54 -27.76 31.98 20.76
CA GLY A 54 -28.38 31.42 19.57
C GLY A 54 -27.38 30.58 18.77
N ASP A 55 -26.21 31.15 18.48
CA ASP A 55 -25.15 30.48 17.72
C ASP A 55 -24.62 29.24 18.43
N ILE A 56 -24.41 29.31 19.75
CA ILE A 56 -24.00 28.15 20.55
C ILE A 56 -25.02 27.01 20.42
N LYS A 57 -26.32 27.32 20.48
CA LYS A 57 -27.38 26.29 20.31
C LYS A 57 -27.39 25.72 18.90
N LYS A 58 -27.19 26.55 17.88
CA LYS A 58 -27.14 26.11 16.48
C LYS A 58 -25.96 25.16 16.27
N LEU A 59 -24.77 25.53 16.74
CA LEU A 59 -23.57 24.69 16.70
C LEU A 59 -23.78 23.39 17.48
N GLU A 60 -24.44 23.43 18.63
CA GLU A 60 -24.73 22.22 19.42
C GLU A 60 -25.61 21.23 18.62
N VAL A 61 -26.60 21.73 17.88
CA VAL A 61 -27.45 20.90 17.02
C VAL A 61 -26.69 20.33 15.83
N GLU A 62 -25.89 21.16 15.15
CA GLU A 62 -25.08 20.78 14.00
C GLU A 62 -24.07 19.68 14.37
N VAL A 63 -23.26 19.92 15.41
CA VAL A 63 -22.27 18.95 15.90
C VAL A 63 -22.94 17.64 16.36
N LYS A 64 -24.12 17.70 16.99
CA LYS A 64 -24.88 16.49 17.33
C LYS A 64 -25.37 15.74 16.10
N GLY A 65 -25.70 16.45 15.02
CA GLY A 65 -26.03 15.88 13.72
C GLY A 65 -24.84 15.14 13.13
N ASP A 66 -23.71 15.84 12.99
CA ASP A 66 -22.48 15.31 12.42
C ASP A 66 -21.98 14.08 13.20
N ILE A 67 -22.03 14.12 14.54
CA ILE A 67 -21.65 12.96 15.37
C ILE A 67 -22.54 11.74 15.08
N LYS A 68 -23.83 11.94 14.79
CA LYS A 68 -24.73 10.82 14.45
C LYS A 68 -24.43 10.27 13.07
N GLU A 69 -24.18 11.13 12.10
CA GLU A 69 -23.81 10.75 10.74
C GLU A 69 -22.49 9.97 10.73
N LEU A 70 -21.44 10.50 11.38
CA LEU A 70 -20.16 9.82 11.54
C LEU A 70 -20.30 8.47 12.24
N ARG A 71 -21.17 8.35 13.25
CA ARG A 71 -21.46 7.04 13.87
C ARG A 71 -22.11 6.06 12.91
N ALA A 72 -22.99 6.52 12.03
CA ALA A 72 -23.62 5.68 11.02
C ALA A 72 -22.60 5.20 9.99
N GLU A 73 -21.74 6.10 9.49
CA GLU A 73 -20.65 5.77 8.57
C GLU A 73 -19.65 4.77 9.19
N ILE A 74 -19.22 5.00 10.43
CA ILE A 74 -18.33 4.08 11.16
C ILE A 74 -18.96 2.68 11.28
N ASN A 75 -20.27 2.61 11.53
CA ASN A 75 -20.96 1.32 11.61
C ASN A 75 -21.08 0.63 10.26
N ALA A 76 -21.32 1.38 9.18
CA ALA A 76 -21.34 0.86 7.81
C ALA A 76 -19.96 0.30 7.43
N VAL A 77 -18.89 1.07 7.64
CA VAL A 77 -17.50 0.63 7.39
C VAL A 77 -17.17 -0.61 8.22
N ARG A 78 -17.58 -0.67 9.49
CA ARG A 78 -17.38 -1.87 10.33
C ARG A 78 -18.11 -3.10 9.77
N ALA A 79 -19.29 -2.93 9.17
CA ALA A 79 -20.02 -4.03 8.53
C ALA A 79 -19.30 -4.51 7.25
N GLU A 80 -18.77 -3.60 6.45
CA GLU A 80 -17.97 -3.92 5.26
C GLU A 80 -16.69 -4.68 5.64
N ILE A 81 -15.97 -4.24 6.67
CA ILE A 81 -14.77 -4.93 7.17
C ILE A 81 -15.13 -6.39 7.56
N LYS A 82 -16.22 -6.60 8.30
CA LYS A 82 -16.68 -7.96 8.65
C LYS A 82 -17.03 -8.80 7.43
N ALA A 83 -17.57 -8.20 6.37
CA ALA A 83 -17.86 -8.91 5.13
C ALA A 83 -16.56 -9.29 4.39
N VAL A 84 -15.55 -8.43 4.44
CA VAL A 84 -14.21 -8.70 3.92
C VAL A 84 -13.54 -9.83 4.69
N ASP A 85 -13.59 -9.82 6.03
CA ASP A 85 -13.04 -10.91 6.87
C ASP A 85 -13.62 -12.27 6.47
N LYS A 86 -14.94 -12.36 6.29
CA LYS A 86 -15.60 -13.61 5.83
C LYS A 86 -15.14 -14.06 4.45
N ARG A 87 -14.81 -13.12 3.56
CA ARG A 87 -14.27 -13.44 2.23
C ARG A 87 -12.84 -13.96 2.34
N PHE A 88 -12.03 -13.41 3.24
CA PHE A 88 -10.70 -13.93 3.54
C PHE A 88 -10.76 -15.35 4.12
N ASP A 89 -11.64 -15.63 5.08
CA ASP A 89 -11.84 -16.99 5.60
C ASP A 89 -12.20 -18.00 4.48
N ALA A 90 -13.02 -17.57 3.52
CA ALA A 90 -13.39 -18.40 2.37
C ALA A 90 -12.22 -18.60 1.39
N VAL A 91 -11.34 -17.61 1.26
CA VAL A 91 -10.11 -17.70 0.45
C VAL A 91 -9.12 -18.64 1.12
N ASP A 92 -8.92 -18.55 2.43
CA ASP A 92 -8.02 -19.45 3.18
C ASP A 92 -8.44 -20.91 3.01
N LYS A 93 -9.74 -21.22 3.14
CA LYS A 93 -10.26 -22.58 2.88
C LYS A 93 -9.98 -23.07 1.46
N ARG A 94 -10.01 -22.19 0.46
CA ARG A 94 -9.68 -22.56 -0.93
C ARG A 94 -8.18 -22.82 -1.07
N PHE A 95 -7.34 -22.06 -0.39
CA PHE A 95 -5.89 -22.32 -0.37
C PHE A 95 -5.57 -23.66 0.30
N ASP A 96 -6.25 -24.00 1.40
CA ASP A 96 -6.09 -25.29 2.06
C ASP A 96 -6.50 -26.46 1.14
N ASP A 97 -7.65 -26.36 0.46
CA ASP A 97 -8.09 -27.36 -0.53
C ASP A 97 -7.09 -27.47 -1.70
N MET A 98 -6.58 -26.34 -2.20
CA MET A 98 -5.55 -26.34 -3.24
C MET A 98 -4.27 -27.02 -2.77
N ASN A 99 -3.79 -26.73 -1.56
CA ASN A 99 -2.61 -27.37 -0.99
C ASN A 99 -2.79 -28.88 -0.88
N SER A 100 -3.94 -29.36 -0.40
CA SER A 100 -4.24 -30.79 -0.34
C SER A 100 -4.14 -31.46 -1.71
N ARG A 101 -4.67 -30.82 -2.77
CA ARG A 101 -4.57 -31.34 -4.14
C ARG A 101 -3.13 -31.34 -4.67
N PHE A 102 -2.35 -30.33 -4.32
CA PHE A 102 -0.93 -30.29 -4.67
C PHE A 102 -0.14 -31.40 -3.98
N ASP A 103 -0.46 -31.70 -2.71
CA ASP A 103 0.16 -32.81 -1.98
C ASP A 103 -0.22 -34.17 -2.61
N ASP A 104 -1.49 -34.35 -2.99
CA ASP A 104 -1.94 -35.56 -3.71
C ASP A 104 -1.20 -35.73 -5.05
N LEU A 105 -1.11 -34.65 -5.85
CA LEU A 105 -0.38 -34.66 -7.11
C LEU A 105 1.11 -34.95 -6.90
N ARG A 106 1.73 -34.34 -5.89
CA ARG A 106 3.14 -34.56 -5.54
C ARG A 106 3.38 -36.02 -5.15
N TRP A 107 2.47 -36.63 -4.42
CA TRP A 107 2.55 -38.04 -4.06
C TRP A 107 2.46 -38.95 -5.30
N MET A 108 1.52 -38.69 -6.21
CA MET A 108 1.40 -39.41 -7.48
C MET A 108 2.66 -39.28 -8.34
N PHE A 109 3.19 -38.06 -8.50
CA PHE A 109 4.42 -37.84 -9.27
C PHE A 109 5.62 -38.56 -8.64
N SER A 110 5.71 -38.58 -7.31
CA SER A 110 6.78 -39.27 -6.61
C SER A 110 6.77 -40.78 -6.90
N ILE A 111 5.59 -41.42 -6.84
CA ILE A 111 5.43 -42.84 -7.22
C ILE A 111 5.77 -43.06 -8.69
N PHE A 112 5.25 -42.21 -9.58
CA PHE A 112 5.50 -42.31 -11.02
C PHE A 112 7.00 -42.19 -11.35
N ILE A 113 7.71 -41.27 -10.70
CA ILE A 113 9.16 -41.09 -10.86
C ILE A 113 9.91 -42.33 -10.38
N THR A 114 9.56 -42.88 -9.20
CA THR A 114 10.20 -44.10 -8.69
C THR A 114 10.02 -45.28 -9.65
N ILE A 115 8.80 -45.50 -10.16
CA ILE A 115 8.52 -46.57 -11.13
C ILE A 115 9.32 -46.34 -12.42
N SER A 116 9.35 -45.11 -12.92
CA SER A 116 10.09 -44.76 -14.14
C SER A 116 11.59 -45.05 -13.99
N ILE A 117 12.20 -44.71 -12.85
CA ILE A 117 13.62 -44.99 -12.56
C ILE A 117 13.88 -46.51 -12.56
N VAL A 118 13.00 -47.30 -11.93
CA VAL A 118 13.14 -48.77 -11.88
C VAL A 118 13.07 -49.38 -13.28
N ILE A 119 12.09 -48.96 -14.10
CA ILE A 119 11.94 -49.45 -15.47
C ILE A 119 13.14 -49.05 -16.32
N LEU A 120 13.57 -47.78 -16.26
CA LEU A 120 14.73 -47.30 -17.01
C LEU A 120 15.99 -48.08 -16.62
N GLY A 121 16.22 -48.33 -15.32
CA GLY A 121 17.34 -49.13 -14.84
C GLY A 121 17.30 -50.57 -15.37
N PHE A 122 16.12 -51.19 -15.38
CA PHE A 122 15.94 -52.54 -15.93
C PHE A 122 16.23 -52.58 -17.44
N VAL A 123 15.71 -51.62 -18.21
CA VAL A 123 15.92 -51.52 -19.66
C VAL A 123 17.40 -51.32 -19.97
N LEU A 124 18.08 -50.40 -19.28
CA LEU A 124 19.53 -50.20 -19.45
C LEU A 124 20.33 -51.47 -19.18
N ARG A 125 19.99 -52.20 -18.12
CA ARG A 125 20.61 -53.50 -17.81
C ARG A 125 20.36 -54.53 -18.92
N MET A 126 19.15 -54.59 -19.47
CA MET A 126 18.80 -55.50 -20.55
C MET A 126 19.56 -55.16 -21.84
N GLN A 127 19.65 -53.88 -22.21
CA GLN A 127 20.41 -53.39 -23.36
C GLN A 127 21.90 -53.79 -23.23
N TRP A 128 22.47 -53.60 -22.04
CA TRP A 128 23.83 -54.03 -21.75
C TRP A 128 24.04 -55.54 -21.94
N GLN A 129 23.12 -56.37 -21.45
CA GLN A 129 23.20 -57.82 -21.61
C GLN A 129 23.10 -58.26 -23.08
N MET A 130 22.23 -57.62 -23.86
CA MET A 130 22.07 -57.90 -25.29
C MET A 130 23.34 -57.55 -26.07
N HIS A 131 23.94 -56.38 -25.83
CA HIS A 131 25.21 -56.01 -26.45
C HIS A 131 26.33 -57.00 -26.12
N LYS A 132 26.46 -57.42 -24.85
CA LYS A 132 27.48 -58.41 -24.48
C LYS A 132 27.30 -59.75 -25.22
N LYS A 133 26.06 -60.21 -25.39
CA LYS A 133 25.76 -61.45 -26.13
C LYS A 133 26.03 -61.30 -27.63
N GLN A 134 25.70 -60.15 -28.22
CA GLN A 134 25.99 -59.86 -29.64
C GLN A 134 27.49 -59.94 -29.92
N THR A 135 28.33 -59.30 -29.12
CA THR A 135 29.80 -59.32 -29.29
C THR A 135 30.37 -60.75 -29.19
N GLN A 136 29.85 -61.59 -28.29
CA GLN A 136 30.29 -62.98 -28.18
C GLN A 136 29.94 -63.79 -29.43
N VAL A 137 28.71 -63.62 -29.95
CA VAL A 137 28.27 -64.31 -31.18
C VAL A 137 29.11 -63.89 -32.39
N GLU A 138 29.48 -62.61 -32.50
CA GLU A 138 30.36 -62.12 -33.57
C GLU A 138 31.73 -62.80 -33.51
N THR A 139 32.38 -62.85 -32.34
CA THR A 139 33.68 -63.52 -32.20
C THR A 139 33.64 -65.03 -32.48
N ILE A 140 32.54 -65.71 -32.10
CA ILE A 140 32.33 -67.13 -32.42
C ILE A 140 32.12 -67.32 -33.94
N LEU A 141 31.40 -66.40 -34.59
CA LEU A 141 31.20 -66.45 -36.03
C LEU A 141 32.51 -66.20 -36.79
N GLU A 142 33.34 -65.26 -36.33
CA GLU A 142 34.66 -64.99 -36.91
C GLU A 142 35.60 -66.19 -36.76
N THR A 143 35.69 -66.79 -35.57
CA THR A 143 36.50 -68.00 -35.35
C THR A 143 36.04 -69.17 -36.21
N GLN A 144 34.73 -69.42 -36.33
CA GLN A 144 34.21 -70.45 -37.23
C GLN A 144 34.52 -70.17 -38.70
N LYS A 145 34.46 -68.91 -39.14
CA LYS A 145 34.85 -68.52 -40.50
C LYS A 145 36.33 -68.80 -40.76
N ASP A 146 37.20 -68.52 -39.79
CA ASP A 146 38.64 -68.78 -39.90
C ASP A 146 38.95 -70.28 -39.94
N GLU A 147 38.27 -71.09 -39.11
CA GLU A 147 38.37 -72.55 -39.12
C GLU A 147 37.92 -73.14 -40.47
N LEU A 148 36.79 -72.67 -41.02
CA LEU A 148 36.31 -73.08 -42.33
C LEU A 148 37.30 -72.70 -43.45
N ALA A 149 37.89 -71.49 -43.38
CA ALA A 149 38.90 -71.06 -44.33
C ALA A 149 40.18 -71.91 -44.24
N PHE A 150 40.59 -72.29 -43.02
CA PHE A 150 41.72 -73.19 -42.79
C PHE A 150 41.47 -74.59 -43.37
N LEU A 151 40.31 -75.19 -43.09
CA LEU A 151 39.93 -76.49 -43.65
C LEU A 151 39.87 -76.45 -45.18
N LYS A 152 39.32 -75.37 -45.75
CA LYS A 152 39.31 -75.17 -47.20
C LYS A 152 40.74 -75.15 -47.78
N ARG A 153 41.66 -74.41 -47.16
CA ARG A 153 43.08 -74.38 -47.56
C ARG A 153 43.76 -75.75 -47.42
N LEU A 154 43.45 -76.50 -46.36
CA LEU A 154 43.97 -77.86 -46.19
C LEU A 154 43.48 -78.78 -47.31
N ILE A 155 42.19 -78.78 -47.60
CA ILE A 155 41.60 -79.57 -48.69
C ILE A 155 42.24 -79.21 -50.03
N GLU A 156 42.42 -77.92 -50.31
CA GLU A 156 43.05 -77.43 -51.54
C GLU A 156 44.52 -77.86 -51.68
N LYS A 157 45.24 -78.00 -50.58
CA LYS A 157 46.64 -78.48 -50.56
C LYS A 157 46.76 -80.00 -50.70
N PHE A 158 45.74 -80.75 -50.28
CA PHE A 158 45.68 -82.21 -50.39
C PHE A 158 44.96 -82.71 -51.66
N LEU A 159 44.29 -81.83 -52.43
CA LEU A 159 43.81 -82.14 -53.77
C LEU A 159 44.92 -81.91 -54.81
N PRO A 160 45.25 -82.88 -55.67
CA PRO A 160 46.15 -82.63 -56.80
C PRO A 160 45.51 -81.59 -57.76
N PRO A 161 46.32 -80.79 -58.48
CA PRO A 161 45.81 -79.79 -59.40
C PRO A 161 44.82 -80.47 -60.35
N LYS A 162 43.60 -79.92 -60.46
CA LYS A 162 42.62 -80.40 -61.44
C LYS A 162 43.32 -80.45 -62.78
N GLY A 163 43.56 -81.67 -63.24
CA GLY A 163 44.17 -81.94 -64.53
C GLY A 163 43.39 -81.18 -65.58
N THR A 164 44.13 -80.39 -66.35
CA THR A 164 43.72 -79.90 -67.66
C THR A 164 43.23 -81.08 -68.51
N LEU A 165 41.94 -81.06 -68.84
CA LEU A 165 41.35 -81.63 -70.03
C LEU A 165 40.28 -80.65 -70.53
#